data_AF-A0A8T5URB1-F1
#
_entry.id   AF-A0A8T5URB1-F1
#
_cell.length_a   1.000
_cell.length_b   1.000
_cell.length_c   1.000
_cell.angle_alpha   90.00
_cell.angle_beta   90.00
_cell.angle_gamma   90.00
#
_symmetry.space_group_name_H-M   'P 1'
#
loop_
_entity.id
_entity.type
_entity.pdbx_description
1 polymer ?
#
loop_
_entity_poly.entity_id
_entity_poly.type
_entity_poly.pdbx_seq_one_letter_code
_entity_poly.pdbx_strand_id
1 'polypeptide(L)'
;MGYINKRKFFTILSLLLLMLVLSMTSISAASLNSSNISVKIYSTSVATHTSSSNTKSVAVTAPTISLSLTQINEGLSRVKTFYNSYHRLPNYITFGTSKLTMAQFQQNITSKGQLVGGLSLIQINDGIPRIQTFYNTNHRLPNYVTYGTTNIPISKFKLIMAINGSIINLNRLLAFKPIYITSDNIRNVKIDNERVTNIINGLNALGLKAYNMGLGPNYHIEVLQSSQVPKNALIIDIYGGADAGVLYEMGTAWYKSIKGTRSVFTVFWPPSKVITGLDFLERAHDDNYSPPSFTGLTHPDQYLQQNGYRYMYSDVISTIVNSIFYEATH
;
A
#
# COMPACT_ATOMS: atom_id res chain seq x y z
N MET A 1 -40.13 -6.01 -29.18
CA MET A 1 -38.83 -5.53 -28.67
C MET A 1 -39.02 -4.16 -28.04
N GLY A 2 -39.26 -4.11 -26.73
CA GLY A 2 -39.54 -2.87 -26.01
C GLY A 2 -38.26 -2.22 -25.50
N TYR A 3 -37.99 -0.99 -25.94
CA TYR A 3 -36.86 -0.19 -25.47
C TYR A 3 -37.10 0.24 -24.01
N ILE A 4 -36.29 -0.30 -23.09
CA ILE A 4 -36.26 0.15 -21.70
C ILE A 4 -35.59 1.53 -21.65
N ASN A 5 -36.33 2.52 -21.12
CA ASN A 5 -35.87 3.89 -20.95
C ASN A 5 -34.62 3.93 -20.06
N LYS A 6 -33.51 4.47 -20.59
CA LYS A 6 -32.20 4.57 -19.91
C LYS A 6 -32.27 5.18 -18.51
N ARG A 7 -33.24 6.07 -18.24
CA ARG A 7 -33.44 6.63 -16.88
C ARG A 7 -33.94 5.60 -15.86
N LYS A 8 -34.77 4.64 -16.27
CA LYS A 8 -35.29 3.57 -15.40
C LYS A 8 -34.24 2.48 -15.17
N PHE A 9 -33.38 2.22 -16.14
CA PHE A 9 -32.27 1.26 -15.99
C PHE A 9 -31.23 1.74 -14.97
N PHE A 10 -30.91 3.04 -14.94
CA PHE A 10 -30.01 3.63 -13.95
C PHE A 10 -30.60 3.67 -12.53
N THR A 11 -31.92 3.79 -12.38
CA THR A 11 -32.55 3.72 -11.04
C THR A 11 -32.53 2.30 -10.48
N ILE A 12 -32.75 1.29 -11.32
CA ILE A 12 -32.71 -0.13 -10.93
C ILE A 12 -31.27 -0.57 -10.59
N LEU A 13 -30.26 -0.09 -11.35
CA LEU A 13 -28.86 -0.38 -11.07
C LEU A 13 -28.35 0.31 -9.79
N SER A 14 -28.86 1.52 -9.50
CA SER A 14 -28.57 2.25 -8.24
C SER A 14 -29.20 1.58 -7.01
N LEU A 15 -30.40 1.01 -7.14
CA LEU A 15 -31.03 0.23 -6.06
C LEU A 15 -30.36 -1.13 -5.81
N LEU A 16 -29.80 -1.79 -6.85
CA LEU A 16 -29.02 -3.02 -6.68
C LEU A 16 -27.68 -2.76 -5.97
N LEU A 17 -27.04 -1.62 -6.26
CA LEU A 17 -25.78 -1.24 -5.62
C LEU A 17 -25.96 -0.86 -4.14
N LEU A 18 -27.13 -0.33 -3.76
CA LEU A 18 -27.45 -0.01 -2.36
C LEU A 18 -27.75 -1.27 -1.52
N MET A 19 -28.32 -2.31 -2.12
CA MET A 19 -28.56 -3.61 -1.46
C MET A 19 -27.27 -4.41 -1.18
N LEU A 20 -26.20 -4.20 -1.95
CA LEU A 20 -24.91 -4.86 -1.73
C LEU A 20 -24.12 -4.25 -0.56
N VAL A 21 -24.41 -3.01 -0.17
CA VAL A 21 -23.73 -2.31 0.94
C VAL A 21 -24.39 -2.62 2.29
N LEU A 22 -25.62 -3.12 2.30
CA LEU A 22 -26.37 -3.47 3.53
C LEU A 22 -26.19 -4.94 3.99
N SER A 23 -25.48 -5.79 3.24
CA SER A 23 -25.23 -7.19 3.65
C SER A 23 -23.94 -7.41 4.45
N MET A 24 -23.19 -6.36 4.78
CA MET A 24 -21.92 -6.47 5.54
C MET A 24 -22.06 -6.24 7.05
N THR A 25 -23.27 -6.10 7.59
CA THR A 25 -23.50 -6.05 9.05
C THR A 25 -24.29 -7.26 9.53
N SER A 26 -23.63 -8.41 9.59
CA SER A 26 -23.86 -9.42 10.62
C SER A 26 -22.67 -10.38 10.69
N ILE A 27 -21.57 -9.92 11.30
CA ILE A 27 -20.70 -10.88 11.98
C ILE A 27 -21.46 -11.28 13.23
N SER A 28 -22.22 -12.37 13.11
CA SER A 28 -22.68 -13.16 14.25
C SER A 28 -21.45 -13.61 15.03
N ALA A 29 -21.45 -13.37 16.34
CA ALA A 29 -20.51 -14.01 17.24
C ALA A 29 -20.77 -15.53 17.18
N ALA A 30 -19.98 -16.24 16.38
CA ALA A 30 -19.97 -17.69 16.38
C ALA A 30 -19.44 -18.14 17.75
N SER A 31 -20.30 -18.80 18.52
CA SER A 31 -19.99 -19.37 19.82
C SER A 31 -18.95 -20.49 19.67
N LEU A 32 -17.86 -20.42 20.43
CA LEU A 32 -17.00 -21.58 20.68
C LEU A 32 -17.39 -22.17 22.04
N ASN A 33 -17.95 -23.36 22.00
CA ASN A 33 -18.21 -24.29 23.10
C ASN A 33 -17.54 -25.61 22.63
N SER A 34 -16.67 -26.36 23.31
CA SER A 34 -16.28 -26.62 24.71
C SER A 34 -14.76 -26.99 24.68
N SER A 35 -13.96 -27.05 25.76
CA SER A 35 -14.10 -27.94 26.92
C SER A 35 -13.07 -27.62 28.03
N ASN A 36 -13.55 -27.56 29.27
CA ASN A 36 -12.96 -28.07 30.52
C ASN A 36 -11.45 -27.97 30.80
N ILE A 37 -11.02 -26.90 31.48
CA ILE A 37 -10.05 -27.01 32.60
C ILE A 37 -10.53 -26.12 33.75
N SER A 38 -10.80 -26.74 34.89
CA SER A 38 -11.28 -26.14 36.14
C SER A 38 -10.13 -25.74 37.07
N VAL A 39 -10.04 -24.47 37.45
CA VAL A 39 -9.34 -24.02 38.69
C VAL A 39 -10.11 -22.85 39.34
N LYS A 40 -10.03 -22.75 40.68
CA LYS A 40 -11.10 -22.50 41.65
C LYS A 40 -10.86 -21.22 42.50
N ILE A 41 -11.85 -20.30 42.54
CA ILE A 41 -12.38 -19.48 43.69
C ILE A 41 -11.41 -18.40 44.28
N TYR A 42 -11.80 -17.17 44.67
CA TYR A 42 -12.63 -16.75 45.81
C TYR A 42 -13.44 -15.46 45.61
N SER A 43 -14.71 -15.51 46.00
CA SER A 43 -15.56 -14.35 46.26
C SER A 43 -16.03 -14.41 47.71
N THR A 44 -15.87 -13.30 48.44
CA THR A 44 -16.56 -13.05 49.70
C THR A 44 -17.38 -11.79 49.55
N SER A 45 -18.69 -11.96 49.63
CA SER A 45 -19.71 -10.92 49.69
C SER A 45 -19.76 -10.29 51.08
N VAL A 46 -19.93 -8.97 51.16
CA VAL A 46 -20.45 -8.28 52.34
C VAL A 46 -21.64 -7.43 51.91
N ALA A 47 -22.68 -7.49 52.75
CA ALA A 47 -24.07 -7.16 52.47
C ALA A 47 -24.41 -5.67 52.36
N THR A 48 -25.53 -5.44 51.69
CA THR A 48 -26.41 -4.26 51.60
C THR A 48 -26.85 -3.75 52.98
N HIS A 49 -27.23 -2.49 53.26
CA HIS A 49 -28.05 -1.48 52.59
C HIS A 49 -27.80 -0.09 53.23
N THR A 50 -27.95 1.03 52.49
CA THR A 50 -29.00 2.05 52.71
C THR A 50 -28.87 3.28 51.79
N SER A 51 -30.02 3.66 51.23
CA SER A 51 -30.47 5.02 50.85
C SER A 51 -29.95 5.72 49.58
N SER A 52 -30.88 5.90 48.64
CA SER A 52 -30.83 6.79 47.48
C SER A 52 -30.49 8.24 47.84
N SER A 53 -29.55 8.84 47.11
CA SER A 53 -29.57 10.27 46.78
C SER A 53 -28.77 10.57 45.51
N ASN A 54 -29.48 11.05 44.49
CA ASN A 54 -29.03 11.84 43.34
C ASN A 54 -27.52 12.00 43.13
N THR A 55 -26.98 11.36 42.09
CA THR A 55 -25.82 11.87 41.36
C THR A 55 -26.20 12.04 39.90
N LYS A 56 -26.42 13.32 39.52
CA LYS A 56 -26.34 13.79 38.13
C LYS A 56 -25.20 13.07 37.43
N SER A 57 -25.46 12.51 36.24
CA SER A 57 -24.38 12.11 35.35
C SER A 57 -23.58 13.37 35.01
N VAL A 58 -22.42 13.53 35.63
CA VAL A 58 -21.43 14.48 35.17
C VAL A 58 -20.85 13.87 33.90
N ALA A 59 -21.37 14.31 32.76
CA ALA A 59 -20.70 14.10 31.49
C ALA A 59 -19.29 14.70 31.61
N VAL A 60 -18.27 13.85 31.63
CA VAL A 60 -16.89 14.29 31.43
C VAL A 60 -16.73 14.55 29.93
N THR A 61 -17.27 15.67 29.46
CA THR A 61 -16.88 16.26 28.19
C THR A 61 -15.47 16.81 28.40
N ALA A 62 -14.46 16.09 27.93
CA ALA A 62 -13.14 16.69 27.72
C ALA A 62 -13.35 17.97 26.90
N PRO A 63 -12.72 19.11 27.27
CA PRO A 63 -12.96 20.38 26.59
C PRO A 63 -12.62 20.23 25.11
N THR A 64 -13.65 20.14 24.27
CA THR A 64 -13.51 20.20 22.82
C THR A 64 -13.12 21.62 22.48
N ILE A 65 -11.82 21.88 22.36
CA ILE A 65 -11.30 23.13 21.83
C ILE A 65 -11.81 23.22 20.39
N SER A 66 -12.77 24.11 20.14
CA SER A 66 -13.28 24.42 18.80
C SER A 66 -12.43 25.53 18.19
N LEU A 67 -11.59 25.19 17.23
CA LEU A 67 -10.72 26.13 16.52
C LEU A 67 -11.50 27.01 15.53
N SER A 68 -11.03 28.25 15.34
CA SER A 68 -11.44 29.11 14.24
C SER A 68 -10.82 28.66 12.91
N LEU A 69 -11.37 29.12 11.79
CA LEU A 69 -10.83 28.79 10.46
C LEU A 69 -9.38 29.27 10.29
N THR A 70 -9.06 30.46 10.80
CA THR A 70 -7.69 31.00 10.80
C THR A 70 -6.75 30.08 11.58
N GLN A 71 -7.17 29.62 12.76
CA GLN A 71 -6.40 28.69 13.57
C GLN A 71 -6.23 27.34 12.86
N ILE A 72 -7.26 26.83 12.19
CA ILE A 72 -7.14 25.60 11.38
C ILE A 72 -6.07 25.78 10.29
N ASN A 73 -6.11 26.86 9.52
CA ASN A 73 -5.13 27.14 8.46
C ASN A 73 -3.70 27.27 8.98
N GLU A 74 -3.51 27.97 10.10
CA GLU A 74 -2.21 28.08 10.76
C GLU A 74 -1.71 26.73 11.28
N GLY A 75 -2.61 25.89 11.82
CA GLY A 75 -2.30 24.54 12.26
C GLY A 75 -1.83 23.66 11.11
N LEU A 76 -2.49 23.75 9.95
CA LEU A 76 -2.14 22.99 8.75
C LEU A 76 -0.79 23.40 8.19
N SER A 77 -0.48 24.70 8.20
CA SER A 77 0.84 25.20 7.83
C SER A 77 1.94 24.60 8.72
N ARG A 78 1.70 24.52 10.03
CA ARG A 78 2.64 23.94 11.00
C ARG A 78 2.82 22.43 10.85
N VAL A 79 1.73 21.69 10.61
CA VAL A 79 1.79 20.24 10.30
C VAL A 79 2.60 19.99 9.03
N LYS A 80 2.39 20.80 7.98
CA LYS A 80 3.15 20.71 6.72
C LYS A 80 4.65 20.93 6.95
N THR A 81 5.02 21.98 7.69
CA THR A 81 6.43 22.26 8.02
C THR A 81 7.05 21.10 8.80
N PHE A 82 6.36 20.59 9.82
CA PHE A 82 6.84 19.47 10.62
C PHE A 82 7.04 18.20 9.78
N TYR A 83 6.06 17.86 8.93
CA TYR A 83 6.16 16.70 8.06
C TYR A 83 7.33 16.78 7.09
N ASN A 84 7.57 17.94 6.49
CA ASN A 84 8.68 18.14 5.55
C ASN A 84 10.05 17.97 6.23
N SER A 85 10.16 18.26 7.53
CA SER A 85 11.42 18.13 8.28
C SER A 85 11.63 16.74 8.85
N TYR A 86 10.56 16.04 9.24
CA TYR A 86 10.67 14.82 10.06
C TYR A 86 10.03 13.58 9.43
N HIS A 87 9.41 13.71 8.25
CA HIS A 87 8.74 12.64 7.51
C HIS A 87 7.72 11.84 8.33
N ARG A 88 7.13 12.48 9.35
CA ARG A 88 6.07 11.93 10.22
C ARG A 88 5.16 13.06 10.69
N LEU A 89 3.95 12.72 11.12
CA LEU A 89 3.04 13.70 11.73
C LEU A 89 3.53 14.10 13.14
N PRO A 90 3.24 15.35 13.57
CA PRO A 90 3.49 15.73 14.96
C PRO A 90 2.52 14.98 15.89
N ASN A 91 2.93 14.76 17.15
CA ASN A 91 2.03 14.12 18.13
C ASN A 91 0.89 15.06 18.57
N TYR A 92 1.16 16.37 18.55
CA TYR A 92 0.21 17.42 18.87
C TYR A 92 0.56 18.72 18.13
N ILE A 93 -0.42 19.62 18.03
CA ILE A 93 -0.27 21.00 17.57
C ILE A 93 -0.64 21.93 18.72
N THR A 94 0.19 22.93 18.97
CA THR A 94 -0.04 23.90 20.03
C THR A 94 -0.82 25.11 19.51
N PHE A 95 -1.88 25.51 20.18
CA PHE A 95 -2.60 26.77 19.95
C PHE A 95 -2.62 27.58 21.24
N GLY A 96 -1.84 28.67 21.29
CA GLY A 96 -1.61 29.41 22.54
C GLY A 96 -0.98 28.50 23.60
N THR A 97 -1.63 28.35 24.75
CA THR A 97 -1.22 27.45 25.83
C THR A 97 -1.75 26.02 25.69
N SER A 98 -2.64 25.76 24.73
CA SER A 98 -3.31 24.46 24.57
C SER A 98 -2.59 23.56 23.58
N LYS A 99 -2.54 22.25 23.84
CA LYS A 99 -2.06 21.23 22.90
C LYS A 99 -3.23 20.38 22.42
N LEU A 100 -3.44 20.30 21.11
CA LEU A 100 -4.40 19.39 20.50
C LEU A 100 -3.66 18.20 19.89
N THR A 101 -4.11 16.98 20.18
CA THR A 101 -3.63 15.80 19.45
C THR A 101 -4.03 15.88 17.98
N MET A 102 -3.37 15.11 17.11
CA MET A 102 -3.76 15.06 15.70
C MET A 102 -5.20 14.57 15.49
N ALA A 103 -5.68 13.68 16.37
CA ALA A 103 -7.08 13.24 16.33
C ALA A 103 -8.06 14.38 16.68
N GLN A 104 -7.76 15.16 17.73
CA GLN A 104 -8.58 16.33 18.09
C GLN A 104 -8.52 17.43 17.04
N PHE A 105 -7.37 17.62 16.42
CA PHE A 105 -7.21 18.56 15.31
C PHE A 105 -8.00 18.10 14.07
N GLN A 106 -7.98 16.80 13.76
CA GLN A 106 -8.80 16.21 12.70
C GLN A 106 -10.29 16.39 12.97
N GLN A 107 -10.75 16.19 14.22
CA GLN A 107 -12.13 16.46 14.62
C GLN A 107 -12.52 17.92 14.41
N ASN A 108 -11.62 18.86 14.71
CA ASN A 108 -11.85 20.29 14.44
C ASN A 108 -12.02 20.59 12.95
N ILE A 109 -11.19 20.00 12.10
CA ILE A 109 -11.30 20.10 10.63
C ILE A 109 -12.65 19.55 10.16
N THR A 110 -13.05 18.38 10.66
CA THR A 110 -14.30 17.70 10.27
C THR A 110 -15.55 18.44 10.78
N SER A 111 -15.54 18.91 12.03
CA SER A 111 -16.69 19.56 12.68
C SER A 111 -17.07 20.92 12.09
N LYS A 112 -16.11 21.62 11.45
CA LYS A 112 -16.34 22.96 10.86
C LYS A 112 -16.88 22.91 9.44
N GLY A 113 -17.16 21.72 8.91
CA GLY A 113 -18.17 21.51 7.88
C GLY A 113 -18.14 22.45 6.68
N GLN A 114 -16.99 22.98 6.25
CA GLN A 114 -16.86 23.65 4.95
C GLN A 114 -15.40 23.92 4.57
N LEU A 115 -15.08 23.47 3.35
CA LEU A 115 -14.00 23.90 2.47
C LEU A 115 -12.58 23.89 3.04
N VAL A 116 -11.94 22.73 2.97
CA VAL A 116 -10.48 22.70 2.98
C VAL A 116 -10.00 23.29 1.64
N GLY A 117 -9.50 24.52 1.68
CA GLY A 117 -9.00 25.24 0.50
C GLY A 117 -10.03 25.54 -0.59
N GLY A 118 -11.33 25.50 -0.28
CA GLY A 118 -12.41 25.79 -1.23
C GLY A 118 -13.19 24.58 -1.75
N LEU A 119 -12.93 23.35 -1.28
CA LEU A 119 -13.62 22.12 -1.74
C LEU A 119 -14.23 21.31 -0.59
N SER A 120 -15.40 20.69 -0.83
CA SER A 120 -16.02 19.71 0.05
C SER A 120 -15.33 18.34 -0.05
N LEU A 121 -15.51 17.48 0.95
CA LEU A 121 -14.95 16.11 0.93
C LEU A 121 -15.47 15.29 -0.26
N ILE A 122 -16.73 15.49 -0.65
CA ILE A 122 -17.33 14.86 -1.83
C ILE A 122 -16.61 15.32 -3.11
N GLN A 123 -16.35 16.63 -3.23
CA GLN A 123 -15.62 17.17 -4.38
C GLN A 123 -14.18 16.64 -4.42
N ILE A 124 -13.51 16.51 -3.28
CA ILE A 124 -12.17 15.95 -3.22
C ILE A 124 -12.16 14.49 -3.69
N ASN A 125 -13.10 13.67 -3.21
CA ASN A 125 -13.21 12.27 -3.60
C ASN A 125 -13.59 12.09 -5.08
N ASP A 126 -14.35 13.02 -5.65
CA ASP A 126 -14.65 13.07 -7.09
C ASP A 126 -13.43 13.49 -7.94
N GLY A 127 -12.57 14.36 -7.43
CA GLY A 127 -11.38 14.81 -8.16
C GLY A 127 -10.31 13.75 -8.36
N ILE A 128 -10.17 12.82 -7.42
CA ILE A 128 -9.13 11.76 -7.42
C ILE A 128 -9.21 10.87 -8.68
N PRO A 129 -10.34 10.21 -8.99
CA PRO A 129 -10.42 9.36 -10.19
C PRO A 129 -10.25 10.16 -11.48
N ARG A 130 -10.65 11.44 -11.51
CA ARG A 130 -10.47 12.29 -12.70
C ARG A 130 -9.01 12.67 -12.93
N ILE A 131 -8.26 12.96 -11.86
CA ILE A 131 -6.80 13.15 -11.93
C ILE A 131 -6.13 11.85 -12.40
N GLN A 132 -6.56 10.70 -11.88
CA GLN A 132 -6.03 9.40 -12.27
C GLN A 132 -6.25 9.14 -13.76
N THR A 133 -7.47 9.33 -14.26
CA THR A 133 -7.78 9.19 -15.70
C THR A 133 -6.94 10.13 -16.54
N PHE A 134 -6.82 11.40 -16.16
CA PHE A 134 -5.98 12.36 -16.89
C PHE A 134 -4.52 11.89 -16.93
N TYR A 135 -3.96 11.47 -15.81
CA TYR A 135 -2.59 10.97 -15.72
C TYR A 135 -2.36 9.73 -16.59
N ASN A 136 -3.29 8.77 -16.55
CA ASN A 136 -3.21 7.54 -17.34
C ASN A 136 -3.17 7.84 -18.85
N THR A 137 -3.92 8.84 -19.32
CA THR A 137 -3.96 9.23 -20.72
C THR A 137 -2.78 10.12 -21.14
N ASN A 138 -2.34 11.03 -20.27
CA ASN A 138 -1.41 12.11 -20.65
C ASN A 138 0.00 11.93 -20.08
N HIS A 139 0.22 10.94 -19.23
CA HIS A 139 1.48 10.65 -18.52
C HIS A 139 2.06 11.83 -17.72
N ARG A 140 1.21 12.80 -17.38
CA ARG A 140 1.53 13.95 -16.54
C ARG A 140 0.30 14.32 -15.72
N LEU A 141 0.51 14.99 -14.59
CA LEU A 141 -0.60 15.54 -13.83
C LEU A 141 -1.29 16.66 -14.61
N PRO A 142 -2.61 16.86 -14.44
CA PRO A 142 -3.29 18.02 -15.00
C PRO A 142 -2.76 19.30 -14.32
N ASN A 143 -2.84 20.44 -15.01
CA ASN A 143 -2.45 21.73 -14.43
C ASN A 143 -3.44 22.17 -13.32
N TYR A 144 -4.70 21.74 -13.45
CA TYR A 144 -5.79 22.02 -12.51
C TYR A 144 -6.85 20.91 -12.54
N VAL A 145 -7.66 20.82 -11.48
CA VAL A 145 -8.89 20.03 -11.43
C VAL A 145 -10.08 20.99 -11.54
N THR A 146 -10.95 20.76 -12.51
CA THR A 146 -12.10 21.63 -12.78
C THR A 146 -13.33 21.15 -12.01
N TYR A 147 -14.02 22.07 -11.33
CA TYR A 147 -15.31 21.86 -10.68
C TYR A 147 -16.27 22.96 -11.17
N GLY A 148 -17.16 22.62 -12.11
CA GLY A 148 -17.99 23.60 -12.78
C GLY A 148 -17.14 24.64 -13.53
N THR A 149 -17.28 25.92 -13.19
CA THR A 149 -16.49 27.02 -13.74
C THR A 149 -15.17 27.28 -13.01
N THR A 150 -14.92 26.58 -11.90
CA THR A 150 -13.76 26.82 -11.05
C THR A 150 -12.63 25.85 -11.37
N ASN A 151 -11.43 26.38 -11.64
CA ASN A 151 -10.22 25.59 -11.81
C ASN A 151 -9.38 25.64 -10.54
N ILE A 152 -9.14 24.48 -9.92
CA ILE A 152 -8.28 24.35 -8.75
C ILE A 152 -6.89 23.90 -9.21
N PRO A 153 -5.83 24.73 -9.09
CA PRO A 153 -4.48 24.33 -9.47
C PRO A 153 -4.08 23.01 -8.80
N ILE A 154 -3.38 22.14 -9.52
CA ILE A 154 -3.03 20.82 -9.00
C ILE A 154 -2.18 20.90 -7.73
N SER A 155 -1.33 21.92 -7.61
CA SER A 155 -0.55 22.22 -6.40
C SER A 155 -1.45 22.53 -5.19
N LYS A 156 -2.54 23.26 -5.40
CA LYS A 156 -3.54 23.58 -4.38
C LYS A 156 -4.37 22.35 -4.04
N PHE A 157 -4.79 21.56 -5.03
CA PHE A 157 -5.53 20.31 -4.81
C PHE A 157 -4.74 19.29 -3.98
N LYS A 158 -3.43 19.14 -4.25
CA LYS A 158 -2.51 18.31 -3.44
C LYS A 158 -2.48 18.73 -1.98
N LEU A 159 -2.45 20.04 -1.73
CA LEU A 159 -2.43 20.60 -0.39
C LEU A 159 -3.75 20.32 0.34
N ILE A 160 -4.88 20.42 -0.37
CA ILE A 160 -6.23 20.10 0.15
C ILE A 160 -6.36 18.60 0.52
N MET A 161 -5.82 17.69 -0.29
CA MET A 161 -5.81 16.25 0.01
C MET A 161 -5.01 15.93 1.28
N ALA A 162 -3.83 16.54 1.42
CA ALA A 162 -2.96 16.33 2.58
C ALA A 162 -3.58 16.79 3.91
N ILE A 163 -4.45 17.82 3.86
CA ILE A 163 -5.13 18.39 5.03
C ILE A 163 -6.31 17.52 5.53
N ASN A 164 -7.03 16.82 4.64
CA ASN A 164 -8.29 16.15 4.98
C ASN A 164 -8.14 14.79 5.70
N GLY A 165 -6.94 14.40 6.13
CA GLY A 165 -6.73 13.10 6.75
C GLY A 165 -6.87 11.91 5.78
N SER A 166 -7.18 12.15 4.49
CA SER A 166 -6.89 11.23 3.39
C SER A 166 -5.38 11.19 3.15
N ILE A 167 -4.67 10.65 4.13
CA ILE A 167 -3.41 9.96 3.92
C ILE A 167 -3.76 8.59 3.30
N ILE A 168 -4.45 8.59 2.16
CA ILE A 168 -3.97 7.75 1.06
C ILE A 168 -2.83 8.57 0.46
N ASN A 169 -1.80 8.64 1.29
CA ASN A 169 -0.41 8.87 1.01
C ASN A 169 -0.21 9.53 -0.37
N LEU A 170 -0.10 10.85 -0.38
CA LEU A 170 0.44 11.51 -1.57
C LEU A 170 1.88 11.03 -1.83
N ASN A 171 2.59 10.50 -0.81
CA ASN A 171 3.79 9.69 -1.00
C ASN A 171 3.50 8.28 -1.56
N ARG A 172 2.30 7.69 -1.50
CA ARG A 172 1.96 6.50 -2.33
C ARG A 172 1.67 6.90 -3.77
N LEU A 173 0.96 8.01 -4.03
CA LEU A 173 0.80 8.54 -5.39
C LEU A 173 2.09 9.12 -6.01
N LEU A 174 3.08 9.51 -5.18
CA LEU A 174 4.39 10.06 -5.60
C LEU A 174 5.59 9.13 -5.32
N ALA A 175 5.38 7.99 -4.65
CA ALA A 175 6.43 6.97 -4.38
C ALA A 175 5.96 5.55 -4.71
N PHE A 176 5.03 5.40 -5.66
CA PHE A 176 4.99 4.13 -6.40
C PHE A 176 6.35 3.99 -7.06
N LYS A 177 7.13 3.03 -6.55
CA LYS A 177 8.36 2.61 -7.21
C LYS A 177 7.96 2.19 -8.62
N PRO A 178 8.48 2.80 -9.70
CA PRO A 178 8.21 2.27 -11.04
C PRO A 178 8.72 0.83 -11.08
N ILE A 179 7.89 -0.06 -11.62
CA ILE A 179 8.09 -1.50 -11.53
C ILE A 179 8.75 -1.98 -12.82
N TYR A 180 9.86 -2.68 -12.70
CA TYR A 180 10.61 -3.21 -13.84
C TYR A 180 10.73 -4.71 -13.67
N ILE A 181 10.13 -5.45 -14.59
CA ILE A 181 9.97 -6.90 -14.49
C ILE A 181 10.94 -7.55 -15.45
N THR A 182 11.78 -8.43 -14.94
CA THR A 182 12.55 -9.40 -15.72
C THR A 182 11.96 -10.78 -15.49
N SER A 183 12.18 -11.70 -16.42
CA SER A 183 11.79 -13.08 -16.26
C SER A 183 12.81 -13.99 -16.92
N ASP A 184 12.99 -15.17 -16.36
CA ASP A 184 13.59 -16.28 -17.11
C ASP A 184 12.71 -16.64 -18.32
N ASN A 185 13.32 -17.35 -19.26
CA ASN A 185 12.60 -18.04 -20.32
C ASN A 185 12.15 -19.43 -19.82
N ILE A 186 11.23 -19.47 -18.86
CA ILE A 186 10.88 -20.66 -18.07
C ILE A 186 10.25 -21.74 -18.96
N ARG A 187 9.33 -21.36 -19.85
CA ARG A 187 8.67 -22.31 -20.76
C ARG A 187 8.98 -22.00 -22.21
N ASN A 188 8.71 -20.78 -22.65
CA ASN A 188 9.17 -20.22 -23.91
C ASN A 188 8.86 -18.73 -23.96
N VAL A 189 9.55 -18.02 -24.85
CA VAL A 189 9.45 -16.55 -24.99
C VAL A 189 8.01 -16.07 -25.10
N LYS A 190 7.13 -16.79 -25.81
CA LYS A 190 5.73 -16.37 -25.98
C LYS A 190 4.94 -16.47 -24.68
N ILE A 191 4.96 -17.64 -24.03
CA ILE A 191 4.19 -17.90 -22.81
C ILE A 191 4.68 -17.03 -21.66
N ASP A 192 5.99 -16.87 -21.55
CA ASP A 192 6.60 -16.08 -20.49
C ASP A 192 6.33 -14.58 -20.68
N ASN A 193 6.32 -14.08 -21.93
CA ASN A 193 5.90 -12.70 -22.21
C ASN A 193 4.41 -12.48 -21.89
N GLU A 194 3.56 -13.47 -22.18
CA GLU A 194 2.13 -13.40 -21.82
C GLU A 194 1.95 -13.34 -20.30
N ARG A 195 2.71 -14.13 -19.54
CA ARG A 195 2.74 -14.07 -18.07
C ARG A 195 3.14 -12.68 -17.56
N VAL A 196 4.26 -12.13 -18.04
CA VAL A 196 4.72 -10.78 -17.67
C VAL A 196 3.68 -9.73 -18.04
N THR A 197 3.08 -9.85 -19.23
CA THR A 197 2.00 -8.95 -19.69
C THR A 197 0.79 -9.00 -18.76
N ASN A 198 0.38 -10.19 -18.30
CA ASN A 198 -0.74 -10.35 -17.37
C ASN A 198 -0.45 -9.74 -16.00
N ILE A 199 0.79 -9.86 -15.51
CA ILE A 199 1.23 -9.18 -14.27
C ILE A 199 1.20 -7.66 -14.46
N ILE A 200 1.76 -7.15 -15.56
CA ILE A 200 1.73 -5.71 -15.90
C ILE A 200 0.30 -5.19 -15.99
N ASN A 201 -0.61 -5.93 -16.63
CA ASN A 201 -2.01 -5.55 -16.74
C ASN A 201 -2.70 -5.49 -15.37
N GLY A 202 -2.43 -6.47 -14.49
CA GLY A 202 -2.92 -6.44 -13.11
C GLY A 202 -2.40 -5.24 -12.32
N LEU A 203 -1.12 -4.92 -12.44
CA LEU A 203 -0.50 -3.75 -11.78
C LEU A 203 -1.04 -2.43 -12.36
N ASN A 204 -1.22 -2.34 -13.67
CA ASN A 204 -1.82 -1.17 -14.33
C ASN A 204 -3.27 -0.95 -13.87
N ALA A 205 -4.04 -2.04 -13.70
CA ALA A 205 -5.41 -1.97 -13.16
C ALA A 205 -5.44 -1.46 -11.70
N LEU A 206 -4.38 -1.68 -10.93
CA LEU A 206 -4.18 -1.14 -9.58
C LEU A 206 -3.54 0.27 -9.58
N GLY A 207 -3.31 0.87 -10.75
CA GLY A 207 -2.80 2.23 -10.90
C GLY A 207 -1.27 2.35 -10.82
N LEU A 208 -0.52 1.25 -10.89
CA LEU A 208 0.94 1.27 -10.93
C LEU A 208 1.46 1.24 -12.36
N LYS A 209 2.66 1.76 -12.56
CA LYS A 209 3.35 1.70 -13.86
C LYS A 209 4.40 0.60 -13.81
N ALA A 210 4.22 -0.42 -14.66
CA ALA A 210 5.14 -1.55 -14.79
C ALA A 210 5.66 -1.69 -16.23
N TYR A 211 6.89 -2.17 -16.37
CA TYR A 211 7.57 -2.37 -17.65
C TYR A 211 8.17 -3.77 -17.74
N ASN A 212 8.06 -4.39 -18.91
CA ASN A 212 8.80 -5.60 -19.23
C ASN A 212 10.22 -5.21 -19.67
N MET A 213 11.23 -5.70 -18.96
CA MET A 213 12.64 -5.40 -19.21
C MET A 213 13.38 -6.50 -19.94
N GLY A 214 12.72 -7.62 -20.24
CA GLY A 214 13.26 -8.68 -21.07
C GLY A 214 13.20 -10.04 -20.41
N LEU A 215 13.45 -11.05 -21.24
CA LEU A 215 13.29 -12.46 -20.91
C LEU A 215 14.57 -13.23 -21.22
N GLY A 216 15.03 -14.01 -20.24
CA GLY A 216 16.15 -14.93 -20.39
C GLY A 216 17.38 -14.54 -19.56
N PRO A 217 18.56 -15.08 -19.92
CA PRO A 217 19.78 -14.89 -19.16
C PRO A 217 20.13 -13.42 -18.95
N ASN A 218 20.73 -13.11 -17.80
CA ASN A 218 21.33 -11.81 -17.45
C ASN A 218 20.40 -10.59 -17.34
N TYR A 219 19.13 -10.67 -17.73
CA TYR A 219 18.22 -9.51 -17.62
C TYR A 219 18.09 -8.98 -16.19
N HIS A 220 18.17 -9.85 -15.18
CA HIS A 220 18.16 -9.47 -13.75
C HIS A 220 19.37 -8.59 -13.34
N ILE A 221 20.49 -8.65 -14.07
CA ILE A 221 21.65 -7.77 -13.92
C ILE A 221 21.55 -6.55 -14.82
N GLU A 222 21.17 -6.74 -16.09
CA GLU A 222 21.05 -5.66 -17.07
C GLU A 222 20.07 -4.57 -16.61
N VAL A 223 18.96 -4.96 -15.98
CA VAL A 223 17.97 -4.02 -15.44
C VAL A 223 18.57 -3.13 -14.33
N LEU A 224 19.48 -3.64 -13.51
CA LEU A 224 20.13 -2.89 -12.43
C LEU A 224 21.17 -1.91 -12.96
N GLN A 225 21.84 -2.28 -14.06
CA GLN A 225 22.87 -1.48 -14.72
C GLN A 225 22.28 -0.44 -15.69
N SER A 226 21.02 -0.60 -16.11
CA SER A 226 20.36 0.29 -17.05
C SER A 226 20.18 1.71 -16.50
N SER A 227 20.60 2.70 -17.29
CA SER A 227 20.38 4.12 -17.00
C SER A 227 18.91 4.55 -17.15
N GLN A 228 18.08 3.74 -17.80
CA GLN A 228 16.64 3.98 -17.96
C GLN A 228 15.85 3.61 -16.71
N VAL A 229 16.45 2.84 -15.80
CA VAL A 229 15.80 2.36 -14.57
C VAL A 229 16.17 3.31 -13.42
N PRO A 230 15.21 4.08 -12.88
CA PRO A 230 15.49 5.06 -11.85
C PRO A 230 15.89 4.40 -10.53
N LYS A 231 16.60 5.16 -9.69
CA LYS A 231 17.16 4.68 -8.41
C LYS A 231 16.10 4.29 -7.37
N ASN A 232 14.87 4.77 -7.51
CA ASN A 232 13.74 4.43 -6.64
C ASN A 232 12.84 3.32 -7.22
N ALA A 233 13.31 2.57 -8.23
CA ALA A 233 12.56 1.49 -8.84
C ALA A 233 12.40 0.26 -7.93
N LEU A 234 11.34 -0.51 -8.20
CA LEU A 234 11.16 -1.87 -7.70
C LEU A 234 11.41 -2.81 -8.87
N ILE A 235 12.40 -3.66 -8.71
CA ILE A 235 12.77 -4.69 -9.68
C ILE A 235 12.09 -5.99 -9.27
N ILE A 236 11.42 -6.62 -10.22
CA ILE A 236 10.79 -7.91 -10.05
C ILE A 236 11.54 -8.91 -10.92
N ASP A 237 12.19 -9.88 -10.30
CA ASP A 237 12.87 -10.95 -11.02
C ASP A 237 12.07 -12.23 -10.89
N ILE A 238 11.58 -12.76 -12.02
CA ILE A 238 10.78 -13.99 -12.07
C ILE A 238 11.66 -15.14 -12.52
N TYR A 239 11.97 -16.07 -11.61
CA TYR A 239 12.84 -17.21 -11.90
C TYR A 239 12.07 -18.52 -12.04
N GLY A 240 12.46 -19.32 -13.04
CA GLY A 240 11.93 -20.67 -13.25
C GLY A 240 12.64 -21.76 -12.44
N GLY A 241 13.83 -21.45 -11.93
CA GLY A 241 14.61 -22.28 -11.03
C GLY A 241 15.23 -21.43 -9.92
N ALA A 242 15.34 -21.97 -8.71
CA ALA A 242 16.10 -21.34 -7.66
C ALA A 242 17.57 -21.68 -7.86
N ASP A 243 18.36 -20.71 -8.34
CA ASP A 243 19.79 -20.87 -8.55
C ASP A 243 20.57 -20.35 -7.32
N ALA A 244 21.27 -21.25 -6.62
CA ALA A 244 22.09 -20.88 -5.46
C ALA A 244 23.15 -19.83 -5.78
N GLY A 245 23.74 -19.85 -6.98
CA GLY A 245 24.73 -18.90 -7.44
C GLY A 245 24.13 -17.50 -7.55
N VAL A 246 22.98 -17.36 -8.21
CA VAL A 246 22.24 -16.09 -8.30
C VAL A 246 21.89 -15.57 -6.91
N LEU A 247 21.32 -16.41 -6.04
CA LEU A 247 20.94 -15.96 -4.69
C LEU A 247 22.15 -15.54 -3.88
N TYR A 248 23.27 -16.28 -3.97
CA TYR A 248 24.53 -15.93 -3.35
C TYR A 248 25.04 -14.57 -3.86
N GLU A 249 25.04 -14.37 -5.18
CA GLU A 249 25.46 -13.15 -5.86
C GLU A 249 24.70 -11.92 -5.33
N MET A 250 23.38 -12.03 -5.12
CA MET A 250 22.56 -10.94 -4.57
C MET A 250 23.08 -10.41 -3.23
N GLY A 251 23.75 -11.25 -2.43
CA GLY A 251 24.34 -10.85 -1.14
C GLY A 251 25.72 -10.20 -1.25
N THR A 252 26.38 -10.30 -2.40
CA THR A 252 27.74 -9.78 -2.61
C THR A 252 27.79 -8.25 -2.63
N ALA A 253 28.97 -7.69 -2.35
CA ALA A 253 29.20 -6.25 -2.43
C ALA A 253 29.03 -5.71 -3.86
N TRP A 254 29.40 -6.50 -4.88
CA TRP A 254 29.25 -6.14 -6.28
C TRP A 254 27.78 -5.98 -6.65
N TYR A 255 26.94 -6.97 -6.36
CA TYR A 255 25.51 -6.90 -6.68
C TYR A 255 24.83 -5.72 -5.96
N LYS A 256 25.14 -5.54 -4.66
CA LYS A 256 24.63 -4.41 -3.87
C LYS A 256 25.04 -3.05 -4.46
N SER A 257 26.24 -2.96 -5.06
CA SER A 257 26.71 -1.75 -5.73
C SER A 257 25.88 -1.41 -6.97
N ILE A 258 25.65 -2.38 -7.87
CA ILE A 258 24.88 -2.15 -9.11
C ILE A 258 23.38 -1.96 -8.83
N LYS A 259 22.84 -2.66 -7.84
CA LYS A 259 21.47 -2.45 -7.36
C LYS A 259 21.27 -1.03 -6.83
N GLY A 260 22.24 -0.55 -6.03
CA GLY A 260 22.16 0.71 -5.33
C GLY A 260 20.93 0.78 -4.42
N THR A 261 20.17 1.87 -4.52
CA THR A 261 18.99 2.12 -3.68
C THR A 261 17.70 1.46 -4.17
N ARG A 262 17.73 0.76 -5.32
CA ARG A 262 16.55 0.08 -5.86
C ARG A 262 16.14 -1.06 -4.93
N SER A 263 14.84 -1.37 -4.90
CA SER A 263 14.33 -2.58 -4.25
C SER A 263 14.32 -3.73 -5.26
N VAL A 264 14.57 -4.96 -4.80
CA VAL A 264 14.47 -6.17 -5.61
C VAL A 264 13.52 -7.14 -4.89
N PHE A 265 12.55 -7.67 -5.62
CA PHE A 265 11.60 -8.67 -5.15
C PHE A 265 11.60 -9.87 -6.09
N THR A 266 11.87 -11.05 -5.55
CA THR A 266 12.03 -12.27 -6.34
C THR A 266 10.76 -13.09 -6.35
N VAL A 267 10.32 -13.51 -7.53
CA VAL A 267 9.19 -14.44 -7.71
C VAL A 267 9.73 -15.76 -8.23
N PHE A 268 9.70 -16.80 -7.40
CA PHE A 268 9.97 -18.16 -7.86
C PHE A 268 8.70 -18.76 -8.44
N TRP A 269 8.75 -19.04 -9.73
CA TRP A 269 7.65 -19.60 -10.49
C TRP A 269 7.85 -21.12 -10.67
N PRO A 270 6.83 -21.96 -10.39
CA PRO A 270 6.89 -23.40 -10.64
C PRO A 270 7.38 -23.73 -12.07
N PRO A 271 8.36 -24.63 -12.23
CA PRO A 271 8.72 -25.70 -11.32
C PRO A 271 9.90 -25.39 -10.38
N SER A 272 10.19 -24.12 -10.11
CA SER A 272 11.29 -23.73 -9.20
C SER A 272 11.24 -24.48 -7.86
N LYS A 273 12.42 -24.70 -7.27
CA LYS A 273 12.54 -25.31 -5.93
C LYS A 273 12.02 -24.31 -4.89
N VAL A 274 11.16 -24.76 -3.98
CA VAL A 274 10.70 -23.93 -2.86
C VAL A 274 11.85 -23.74 -1.89
N ILE A 275 12.32 -22.50 -1.73
CA ILE A 275 13.46 -22.18 -0.86
C ILE A 275 13.08 -21.91 0.61
N THR A 276 11.79 -21.66 0.88
CA THR A 276 11.31 -21.38 2.25
C THR A 276 11.50 -22.60 3.14
N GLY A 277 12.25 -22.44 4.23
CA GLY A 277 12.60 -23.50 5.16
C GLY A 277 13.52 -24.57 4.56
N LEU A 278 14.16 -24.30 3.42
CA LEU A 278 15.08 -25.23 2.80
C LEU A 278 16.43 -25.20 3.53
N ASP A 279 16.98 -26.36 3.91
CA ASP A 279 18.27 -26.41 4.59
C ASP A 279 19.43 -26.05 3.67
N PHE A 280 19.38 -26.55 2.43
CA PHE A 280 20.44 -26.36 1.44
C PHE A 280 19.88 -26.32 0.02
N LEU A 281 20.31 -25.33 -0.75
CA LEU A 281 20.09 -25.21 -2.18
C LEU A 281 21.41 -25.51 -2.89
N GLU A 282 21.44 -26.56 -3.70
CA GLU A 282 22.63 -27.01 -4.39
C GLU A 282 23.03 -26.01 -5.48
N ARG A 283 24.33 -25.96 -5.82
CA ARG A 283 24.82 -25.20 -6.97
C ARG A 283 24.06 -25.59 -8.24
N ALA A 284 23.59 -24.61 -9.00
CA ALA A 284 22.93 -24.86 -10.27
C ALA A 284 23.92 -25.47 -11.28
N HIS A 285 23.42 -26.35 -12.15
CA HIS A 285 24.25 -27.03 -13.14
C HIS A 285 24.96 -26.09 -14.11
N ASP A 286 24.36 -24.94 -14.37
CA ASP A 286 24.82 -23.88 -15.27
C ASP A 286 25.48 -22.70 -14.56
N ASP A 287 25.70 -22.79 -13.24
CA ASP A 287 26.48 -21.80 -12.50
C ASP A 287 27.96 -21.88 -12.90
N ASN A 288 28.34 -21.05 -13.86
CA ASN A 288 29.71 -20.86 -14.35
C ASN A 288 30.34 -19.53 -13.89
N TYR A 289 29.71 -18.85 -12.93
CA TYR A 289 30.07 -17.51 -12.49
C TYR A 289 30.45 -17.45 -11.01
N SER A 290 30.01 -18.42 -10.20
CA SER A 290 30.51 -18.64 -8.84
C SER A 290 31.87 -19.35 -8.83
N PRO A 291 32.71 -19.13 -7.80
CA PRO A 291 33.98 -19.84 -7.65
C PRO A 291 33.84 -21.36 -7.74
N PRO A 292 34.86 -22.10 -8.24
CA PRO A 292 34.81 -23.57 -8.29
C PRO A 292 34.55 -24.26 -6.95
N SER A 293 34.90 -23.61 -5.84
CA SER A 293 34.64 -24.10 -4.48
C SER A 293 33.21 -23.88 -3.98
N PHE A 294 32.39 -23.08 -4.68
CA PHE A 294 30.99 -22.89 -4.33
C PHE A 294 30.21 -24.17 -4.65
N THR A 295 29.50 -24.70 -3.67
CA THR A 295 28.73 -25.97 -3.78
C THR A 295 27.22 -25.76 -3.64
N GLY A 296 26.79 -24.58 -3.22
CA GLY A 296 25.40 -24.24 -2.95
C GLY A 296 25.26 -23.25 -1.79
N LEU A 297 24.03 -23.01 -1.38
CA LEU A 297 23.64 -22.02 -0.39
C LEU A 297 22.83 -22.67 0.74
N THR A 298 23.34 -22.59 1.97
CA THR A 298 22.63 -23.01 3.18
C THR A 298 21.56 -21.99 3.55
N HIS A 299 20.37 -22.45 3.94
CA HIS A 299 19.21 -21.62 4.32
C HIS A 299 18.98 -20.43 3.36
N PRO A 300 18.76 -20.71 2.05
CA PRO A 300 18.66 -19.68 1.00
C PRO A 300 17.60 -18.60 1.27
N ASP A 301 16.47 -18.97 1.90
CA ASP A 301 15.43 -18.04 2.31
C ASP A 301 15.92 -17.03 3.34
N GLN A 302 16.58 -17.53 4.40
CA GLN A 302 17.16 -16.70 5.44
C GLN A 302 18.29 -15.83 4.87
N TYR A 303 19.11 -16.38 3.98
CA TYR A 303 20.18 -15.64 3.31
C TYR A 303 19.62 -14.42 2.55
N LEU A 304 18.55 -14.58 1.77
CA LEU A 304 17.90 -13.47 1.08
C LEU A 304 17.37 -12.43 2.06
N GLN A 305 16.66 -12.85 3.10
CA GLN A 305 16.09 -11.96 4.11
C GLN A 305 17.16 -11.16 4.85
N GLN A 306 18.25 -11.81 5.28
CA GLN A 306 19.39 -11.17 5.93
C GLN A 306 20.09 -10.15 5.03
N ASN A 307 20.03 -10.34 3.71
CA ASN A 307 20.54 -9.41 2.72
C ASN A 307 19.51 -8.35 2.27
N GLY A 308 18.33 -8.31 2.89
CA GLY A 308 17.30 -7.29 2.65
C GLY A 308 16.42 -7.56 1.44
N TYR A 309 16.37 -8.80 0.97
CA TYR A 309 15.54 -9.21 -0.16
C TYR A 309 14.29 -9.95 0.33
N ARG A 310 13.17 -9.63 -0.31
CA ARG A 310 11.91 -10.34 -0.11
C ARG A 310 11.61 -11.15 -1.36
N TYR A 311 10.92 -12.26 -1.17
CA TYR A 311 10.59 -13.15 -2.27
C TYR A 311 9.23 -13.82 -2.02
N MET A 312 8.71 -14.47 -3.06
CA MET A 312 7.55 -15.35 -2.97
C MET A 312 7.68 -16.57 -3.90
N TYR A 313 6.88 -17.59 -3.65
CA TYR A 313 6.69 -18.74 -4.52
C TYR A 313 5.23 -18.83 -4.97
N SER A 314 4.95 -18.74 -6.26
CA SER A 314 3.57 -18.78 -6.80
C SER A 314 3.55 -18.87 -8.33
N ASP A 315 2.55 -19.57 -8.88
CA ASP A 315 2.10 -19.47 -10.27
C ASP A 315 0.78 -18.69 -10.42
N VAL A 316 0.16 -18.30 -9.31
CA VAL A 316 -1.10 -17.56 -9.31
C VAL A 316 -0.86 -16.07 -9.56
N ILE A 317 -1.24 -15.58 -10.74
CA ILE A 317 -1.03 -14.19 -11.19
C ILE A 317 -1.61 -13.17 -10.20
N SER A 318 -2.81 -13.37 -9.66
CA SER A 318 -3.43 -12.43 -8.72
C SER A 318 -2.66 -12.32 -7.40
N THR A 319 -2.14 -13.43 -6.90
CA THR A 319 -1.28 -13.45 -5.70
C THR A 319 0.03 -12.71 -5.93
N ILE A 320 0.64 -12.90 -7.11
CA ILE A 320 1.87 -12.20 -7.50
C ILE A 320 1.63 -10.70 -7.61
N VAL A 321 0.58 -10.29 -8.33
CA VAL A 321 0.20 -8.87 -8.49
C VAL A 321 -0.06 -8.22 -7.13
N ASN A 322 -0.78 -8.88 -6.22
CA ASN A 322 -1.05 -8.34 -4.88
C ASN A 322 0.23 -8.19 -4.04
N SER A 323 1.16 -9.14 -4.17
CA SER A 323 2.44 -9.08 -3.45
C SER A 323 3.33 -7.95 -3.99
N ILE A 324 3.44 -7.83 -5.32
CA ILE A 324 4.17 -6.72 -5.96
C ILE A 324 3.53 -5.38 -5.58
N PHE A 325 2.20 -5.29 -5.55
CA PHE A 325 1.51 -4.08 -5.10
C PHE A 325 1.90 -3.69 -3.67
N TYR A 326 1.98 -4.66 -2.76
CA TYR A 326 2.45 -4.43 -1.40
C TYR A 326 3.89 -3.90 -1.39
N GLU A 327 4.83 -4.53 -2.10
CA GLU A 327 6.24 -4.09 -2.20
C GLU A 327 6.42 -2.70 -2.82
N ALA A 328 5.55 -2.35 -3.77
CA ALA A 328 5.61 -1.07 -4.47
C ALA A 328 5.04 0.08 -3.62
N THR A 329 4.34 -0.24 -2.52
CA THR A 329 3.63 0.73 -1.67
C THR A 329 4.14 0.83 -0.24
N HIS A 330 5.09 -0.03 0.15
CA HIS A 330 5.74 -0.08 1.46
C HIS A 330 7.27 -0.09 1.29
#